data_AF-A0A523DYH7-F1
#
_entry.id   AF-A0A523DYH7-F1
#
_cell.length_a   1.000
_cell.length_b   1.000
_cell.length_c   1.000
_cell.angle_alpha   90.00
_cell.angle_beta   90.00
_cell.angle_gamma   90.00
#
_symmetry.space_group_name_H-M   'P 1'
#
loop_
_entity.id
_entity.type
_entity.pdbx_description
1 polymer ?
#
loop_
_entity_poly.entity_id
_entity_poly.type
_entity_poly.pdbx_seq_one_letter_code
_entity_poly.pdbx_strand_id
1 'polypeptide(L)' 'MKWRIVMRNRYPLFHVLVLLAVGASVALAQMGTGRVIGSAEDTSGQPIEGAVITATGADGKTLEATSGSDGKWA' A
#
# COMPACT_ATOMS: atom_id res chain seq x y z
N MET A 1 60.29 15.22 0.18
CA MET A 1 58.97 15.32 -0.48
C MET A 1 57.88 15.16 0.57
N LYS A 2 57.04 16.19 0.79
CA LYS A 2 56.04 16.20 1.87
C LYS A 2 54.65 15.95 1.25
N TRP A 3 54.09 14.77 1.45
CA TRP A 3 52.79 14.38 0.86
C TRP A 3 51.66 15.06 1.64
N ARG A 4 50.85 15.87 0.95
CA ARG A 4 49.71 16.60 1.53
C ARG A 4 48.44 15.80 1.22
N ILE A 5 47.94 15.04 2.19
CA ILE A 5 46.65 14.35 2.07
C ILE A 5 45.54 15.40 2.15
N VAL A 6 44.90 15.69 1.01
CA VAL A 6 43.69 16.51 0.98
C VAL A 6 42.52 15.59 1.35
N MET A 7 42.08 15.64 2.61
CA MET A 7 40.81 15.03 3.02
C MET A 7 39.66 15.77 2.33
N ARG A 8 39.26 15.30 1.16
CA ARG A 8 38.04 15.77 0.48
C ARG A 8 36.84 15.24 1.26
N ASN A 9 36.21 16.13 2.01
CA ASN A 9 35.02 15.91 2.83
C ASN A 9 33.97 15.07 2.09
N ARG A 10 33.88 13.75 2.37
CA ARG A 10 32.95 12.81 1.73
C ARG A 10 31.58 12.72 2.42
N TYR A 11 31.38 13.44 3.52
CA TYR A 11 30.12 13.49 4.24
C TYR A 11 28.89 13.89 3.39
N PRO A 12 28.94 14.80 2.39
CA PRO A 12 27.71 15.19 1.67
C PRO A 12 27.10 14.01 0.89
N LEU A 13 27.92 13.11 0.33
CA LEU A 13 27.41 11.97 -0.41
C LEU A 13 26.70 10.96 0.51
N PHE A 14 27.25 10.73 1.70
CA PHE A 14 26.65 9.84 2.69
C PHE A 14 25.30 10.38 3.19
N HIS A 15 25.21 11.68 3.47
CA HIS A 15 23.96 12.30 3.94
C HIS A 15 22.89 12.29 2.84
N VAL A 16 23.26 12.53 1.58
CA VAL A 16 22.33 12.43 0.45
C VAL A 16 21.83 11.00 0.29
N LEU A 17 22.69 9.99 0.37
CA LEU A 17 22.27 8.59 0.29
C LEU A 17 21.34 8.18 1.43
N VAL A 18 21.60 8.64 2.65
CA VAL A 18 20.72 8.39 3.81
C VAL A 18 19.35 9.05 3.60
N LEU A 19 19.29 10.31 3.16
CA LEU A 19 18.02 10.99 2.88
C LEU A 19 17.22 10.30 1.76
N LEU A 20 17.91 9.81 0.73
CA LEU A 20 17.28 9.09 -0.38
C LEU A 20 16.73 7.74 0.07
N ALA A 21 17.47 6.99 0.88
CA ALA A 21 17.02 5.72 1.44
C ALA A 21 15.82 5.88 2.39
N VAL A 22 15.84 6.91 3.23
CA VAL A 22 14.71 7.22 4.14
C VAL A 22 13.49 7.69 3.32
N GLY A 23 13.68 8.59 2.35
CA GLY A 23 12.59 9.09 1.51
C GLY A 23 11.93 7.99 0.67
N ALA A 24 12.71 7.08 0.10
CA ALA A 24 12.17 5.93 -0.64
C ALA A 24 11.38 4.97 0.26
N SER A 25 11.84 4.75 1.50
CA SER A 25 11.15 3.88 2.47
C SER A 25 9.77 4.44 2.87
N VAL A 26 9.68 5.76 3.05
CA VAL A 26 8.41 6.44 3.37
C VAL A 26 7.41 6.36 2.22
N ALA A 27 7.87 6.56 0.97
CA ALA A 27 7.02 6.45 -0.21
C ALA A 27 6.44 5.03 -0.38
N LEU A 28 7.26 3.99 -0.14
CA LEU A 28 6.82 2.59 -0.20
C LEU A 28 5.81 2.24 0.91
N ALA A 29 6.01 2.78 2.12
CA ALA A 29 5.08 2.57 3.24
C ALA A 29 3.72 3.27 3.03
N GLN A 30 3.70 4.35 2.23
CA GLN A 30 2.49 5.12 1.96
C GLN A 30 1.71 4.64 0.72
N MET A 31 2.18 3.60 0.01
CA MET A 31 1.34 2.82 -0.89
C MET A 31 0.31 2.03 -0.06
N GLY A 32 -0.70 2.75 0.43
CA GLY A 32 -1.66 2.24 1.39
C GLY A 32 -2.46 1.07 0.84
N THR A 33 -2.63 0.04 1.67
CA THR A 33 -3.62 -1.01 1.47
C THR A 33 -5.01 -0.43 1.73
N GLY A 34 -5.72 -0.07 0.65
CA GLY A 34 -7.14 0.24 0.73
C GLY A 34 -7.95 -1.00 1.11
N ARG A 35 -9.01 -0.83 1.89
CA ARG A 35 -9.93 -1.91 2.28
C ARG A 35 -11.31 -1.64 1.71
N VAL A 36 -11.91 -2.64 1.07
CA VAL A 36 -13.30 -2.60 0.58
C VAL A 36 -14.17 -3.37 1.56
N ILE A 37 -15.14 -2.69 2.18
CA ILE A 37 -16.10 -3.29 3.11
C ILE A 37 -17.52 -2.87 2.69
N GLY A 38 -18.51 -3.73 2.91
CA GLY A 38 -19.90 -3.41 2.56
C GLY A 38 -20.93 -4.48 2.95
N SER A 39 -22.18 -4.26 2.52
CA SER A 39 -23.30 -5.19 2.67
C SER A 39 -24.10 -5.35 1.36
N ALA A 40 -24.68 -6.54 1.17
CA ALA A 40 -25.52 -6.91 0.03
C ALA A 40 -26.93 -7.25 0.56
N GLU A 41 -27.93 -6.52 0.07
CA GLU A 41 -29.33 -6.63 0.50
C GLU A 41 -30.25 -6.68 -0.73
N ASP A 42 -31.40 -7.35 -0.59
CA ASP A 42 -32.46 -7.33 -1.60
C ASP A 42 -33.32 -6.06 -1.52
N THR A 43 -34.32 -5.93 -2.40
CA THR A 43 -35.23 -4.77 -2.41
C THR A 43 -36.13 -4.65 -1.18
N SER A 44 -36.19 -5.69 -0.36
CA SER A 44 -36.94 -5.72 0.91
C SER A 44 -36.05 -5.48 2.12
N GLY A 45 -34.73 -5.29 1.93
CA GLY A 45 -33.74 -5.11 2.99
C GLY A 45 -33.28 -6.42 3.65
N GLN A 46 -33.55 -7.58 3.03
CA GLN A 46 -33.02 -8.84 3.53
C GLN A 46 -31.58 -9.05 3.05
N PRO A 47 -30.68 -9.54 3.91
CA PRO A 47 -29.30 -9.81 3.52
C PRO A 47 -29.21 -10.91 2.46
N ILE A 48 -28.31 -10.74 1.50
CA ILE A 48 -28.03 -11.74 0.47
C ILE A 48 -26.77 -12.49 0.87
N GLU A 49 -26.92 -13.76 1.25
CA GLU A 49 -25.80 -14.68 1.49
C GLU A 49 -25.22 -15.19 0.17
N GLY A 50 -23.89 -15.28 0.08
CA GLY A 50 -23.22 -15.90 -1.06
C GLY A 50 -23.05 -14.98 -2.28
N ALA A 51 -23.35 -13.68 -2.16
CA ALA A 51 -23.05 -12.71 -3.21
C ALA A 51 -21.53 -12.63 -3.43
N VAL A 52 -21.09 -12.66 -4.69
CA VAL A 52 -19.66 -12.54 -5.06
C VAL A 52 -19.34 -11.08 -5.37
N ILE A 53 -18.36 -10.53 -4.67
CA ILE A 53 -17.86 -9.17 -4.82
C ILE A 53 -16.47 -9.24 -5.43
N THR A 54 -16.29 -8.61 -6.58
CA THR A 54 -14.99 -8.50 -7.25
C THR A 54 -14.50 -7.05 -7.18
N ALA A 55 -13.32 -6.85 -6.59
CA ALA A 55 -12.64 -5.56 -6.53
C ALA A 55 -11.44 -5.57 -7.48
N THR A 56 -11.43 -4.66 -8.45
CA THR A 56 -10.32 -4.51 -9.40
C THR A 56 -9.50 -3.27 -9.03
N GLY A 57 -8.23 -3.49 -8.67
CA GLY A 57 -7.28 -2.41 -8.40
C GLY A 57 -6.86 -1.68 -9.68
N ALA A 58 -6.28 -0.50 -9.50
CA ALA A 58 -5.73 0.29 -10.62
C ALA A 58 -4.58 -0.42 -11.35
N ASP A 59 -3.91 -1.38 -10.68
CA ASP A 59 -2.88 -2.25 -11.26
C ASP A 59 -3.47 -3.44 -12.04
N GLY A 60 -4.79 -3.53 -12.15
CA GLY A 60 -5.50 -4.62 -12.82
C GLY A 60 -5.62 -5.91 -12.01
N LYS A 61 -5.09 -5.95 -10.77
CA LYS A 61 -5.28 -7.12 -9.91
C LYS A 61 -6.70 -7.17 -9.38
N THR A 62 -7.28 -8.35 -9.36
CA THR A 62 -8.61 -8.61 -8.82
C THR A 62 -8.54 -9.32 -7.48
N LEU A 63 -9.42 -8.92 -6.56
CA LEU A 63 -9.69 -9.61 -5.32
C LEU A 63 -11.17 -9.99 -5.29
N GLU A 64 -11.47 -11.15 -4.71
CA GLU A 64 -12.84 -11.63 -4.55
C GLU A 64 -13.17 -11.80 -3.07
N ALA A 65 -14.40 -11.45 -2.71
CA ALA A 65 -15.00 -11.72 -1.42
C ALA A 65 -16.42 -12.25 -1.61
N THR A 66 -16.90 -13.00 -0.63
CA THR A 66 -18.27 -13.50 -0.62
C THR A 66 -18.99 -12.95 0.59
N SER A 67 -20.23 -12.49 0.41
CA SER A 67 -21.05 -12.04 1.53
C SER A 67 -21.40 -13.20 2.46
N GLY A 68 -21.32 -12.95 3.77
CA GLY A 68 -21.77 -13.88 4.80
C GLY A 68 -23.30 -13.98 4.89
N SER A 69 -23.78 -14.78 5.83
CA SER A 69 -25.21 -14.92 6.13
C SER A 69 -25.86 -13.64 6.65
N ASP A 70 -25.07 -12.67 7.11
CA ASP A 70 -25.51 -11.32 7.47
C ASP A 70 -25.42 -10.32 6.30
N GLY A 71 -25.11 -10.80 5.09
CA GLY A 71 -24.97 -10.00 3.88
C GLY A 71 -23.67 -9.20 3.81
N LYS A 72 -22.77 -9.29 4.79
CA LYS A 72 -21.56 -8.45 4.86
C LYS A 72 -20.32 -9.13 4.29
N TRP A 73 -19.38 -8.31 3.81
CA TRP A 73 -18.02 -8.73 3.43
C TRP A 73 -17.01 -7.65 3.86
N ALA A 74 -15.75 -8.04 4.08
CA ALA A 74 -14.70 -7.12 4.51
C ALA A 74 -13.27 -7.63 4.29
#